data_AF-A0A7Y5FPQ3-F1
#
_entry.id   AF-A0A7Y5FPQ3-F1
#
_cell.length_a   1.000
_cell.length_b   1.000
_cell.length_c   1.000
_cell.angle_alpha   90.00
_cell.angle_beta   90.00
_cell.angle_gamma   90.00
#
_symmetry.space_group_name_H-M   'P 1'
#
loop_
_entity.id
_entity.type
_entity.pdbx_description
1 polymer ?
#
loop_
_entity_poly.entity_id
_entity_poly.type
_entity_poly.pdbx_seq_one_letter_code
_entity_poly.pdbx_strand_id
1 'polypeptide(L)'
;MNRLSVLAFALAMLALPAAAQVTLSSSPTPLPAGTLGVAYPAASITASGGTAPYSYLVTSSSPNILPPGVLLATSGALSGTPSSAGTFTFTVTATDSTAGTALTGSQSFSITINPAPSITTSTLPASSVGATTSYSQTLAATGGTGTLTYSLTGGSLPTGLTLSSAGLISGTPSAAGTANFTVTVTDSLGATGAKALSITINAAPVISTASPLPTGAQTMIYSTSLAATGGTGALTFSATTPVPAGLTISSAGVLSGTPTVSGDFTITFRVTDSLGAFSEKPLALTLVPQPVISGLSPSSAPAGVADIALTITGTGFAPNVTVNFGSTAIAVASTSATQINVTVPVAAIATPGAINVTVNNLSLITSAASPFTVNGPSITSLAPTSAFAGGPAFTLTVNGANFVNGSTYKSEVRWNGNALATTFVNTGQLTAQVAANLIASAGTAAITVANTPTAISTPTNFTVSPPPAISNRKISRQINSSTCP
;
A
#
# COMPACT_ATOMS: atom_id res chain seq x y z
N MET A 1 -89.08 10.42 -90.31
CA MET A 1 -89.98 9.71 -89.37
C MET A 1 -89.79 10.31 -87.98
N ASN A 2 -90.89 10.79 -87.40
CA ASN A 2 -91.06 11.41 -86.08
C ASN A 2 -90.19 10.84 -84.96
N ARG A 3 -89.80 11.69 -83.99
CA ARG A 3 -90.30 11.62 -82.59
C ARG A 3 -90.16 12.97 -81.86
N LEU A 4 -91.29 13.43 -81.32
CA LEU A 4 -91.45 14.40 -80.22
C LEU A 4 -90.58 14.02 -79.00
N SER A 5 -90.05 15.01 -78.26
CA SER A 5 -90.14 14.99 -76.79
C SER A 5 -89.70 16.31 -76.11
N VAL A 6 -90.66 16.88 -75.40
CA VAL A 6 -90.60 17.37 -74.01
C VAL A 6 -89.75 18.61 -73.65
N LEU A 7 -90.50 19.59 -73.16
CA LEU A 7 -90.15 20.78 -72.39
C LEU A 7 -89.26 20.46 -71.17
N ALA A 8 -88.15 21.17 -70.98
CA ALA A 8 -87.44 21.25 -69.70
C ALA A 8 -87.32 22.73 -69.29
N PHE A 9 -88.20 23.15 -68.38
CA PHE A 9 -88.10 24.43 -67.68
C PHE A 9 -86.93 24.30 -66.68
N ALA A 10 -85.81 24.96 -66.96
CA ALA A 10 -84.70 25.05 -66.00
C ALA A 10 -85.13 25.99 -64.86
N LEU A 11 -85.52 25.40 -63.73
CA LEU A 11 -85.67 26.13 -62.48
C LEU A 11 -84.26 26.46 -61.99
N ALA A 12 -83.84 27.72 -62.17
CA ALA A 12 -82.65 28.24 -61.50
C ALA A 12 -82.92 28.20 -59.99
N MET A 13 -82.42 27.15 -59.33
CA MET A 13 -82.32 27.10 -57.88
C MET A 13 -81.30 28.18 -57.49
N LEU A 14 -81.78 29.37 -57.12
CA LEU A 14 -80.95 30.34 -56.40
C LEU A 14 -80.50 29.62 -55.14
N ALA A 15 -79.22 29.25 -55.08
CA ALA A 15 -78.59 28.95 -53.80
C ALA A 15 -78.82 30.17 -52.90
N LEU A 16 -79.53 29.99 -51.79
CA LEU A 16 -79.58 31.01 -50.76
C LEU A 16 -78.12 31.35 -50.42
N PRO A 17 -77.72 32.63 -50.39
CA PRO A 17 -76.37 32.98 -49.95
C PRO A 17 -76.20 32.37 -48.55
N ALA A 18 -75.11 31.64 -48.33
CA ALA A 18 -74.75 31.15 -47.01
C ALA A 18 -74.86 32.33 -46.03
N ALA A 19 -75.63 32.17 -44.95
CA ALA A 19 -75.82 33.21 -43.96
C ALA A 19 -74.45 33.77 -43.57
N ALA A 20 -74.27 35.09 -43.66
CA ALA A 20 -73.04 35.73 -43.23
C ALA A 20 -72.81 35.33 -41.76
N GLN A 21 -71.79 34.51 -41.50
CA GLN A 21 -71.50 33.99 -40.17
C GLN A 21 -70.20 34.63 -39.69
N VAL A 22 -70.20 35.09 -38.43
CA VAL A 22 -68.99 35.57 -37.77
C VAL A 22 -68.14 34.36 -37.41
N THR A 23 -66.89 34.36 -37.87
CA THR A 23 -65.89 33.31 -37.59
C THR A 23 -64.75 33.91 -36.78
N LEU A 24 -64.23 33.17 -35.81
CA LEU A 24 -63.17 33.65 -34.91
C LEU A 24 -61.86 32.92 -35.17
N SER A 25 -60.75 33.63 -35.03
CA SER A 25 -59.40 33.10 -35.06
C SER A 25 -58.53 33.78 -34.00
N SER A 26 -57.28 33.37 -33.87
CA SER A 26 -56.31 34.01 -32.97
C SER A 26 -55.10 34.54 -33.76
N SER A 27 -54.46 35.56 -33.24
CA SER A 27 -53.20 36.07 -33.75
C SER A 27 -52.23 36.19 -32.57
N PRO A 28 -51.20 35.33 -32.48
CA PRO A 28 -50.88 34.21 -33.38
C PRO A 28 -51.85 33.01 -33.25
N THR A 29 -51.80 32.08 -34.22
CA THR A 29 -52.55 30.81 -34.24
C THR A 29 -51.60 29.62 -34.11
N PRO A 30 -51.71 28.77 -33.06
CA PRO A 30 -52.56 28.91 -31.87
C PRO A 30 -52.08 30.06 -30.94
N LEU A 31 -52.91 30.39 -29.93
CA LEU A 31 -52.51 31.32 -28.86
C LEU A 31 -51.22 30.84 -28.17
N PRO A 32 -50.29 31.77 -27.86
CA PRO A 32 -49.02 31.39 -27.26
C PRO A 32 -49.21 30.93 -25.81
N ALA A 33 -48.32 30.05 -25.35
CA ALA A 33 -48.21 29.74 -23.93
C ALA A 33 -47.69 30.95 -23.15
N GLY A 34 -48.11 31.09 -21.90
CA GLY A 34 -47.58 32.06 -20.94
C GLY A 34 -46.79 31.39 -19.82
N THR A 35 -46.09 32.18 -19.01
CA THR A 35 -45.44 31.70 -17.77
C THR A 35 -46.06 32.38 -16.55
N LEU A 36 -46.24 31.62 -15.47
CA LEU A 36 -46.71 32.11 -14.18
C LEU A 36 -45.91 33.35 -13.72
N GLY A 37 -46.62 34.43 -13.39
CA GLY A 37 -46.00 35.66 -12.88
C GLY A 37 -45.38 36.58 -13.92
N VAL A 38 -45.42 36.23 -15.21
CA VAL A 38 -44.95 37.07 -16.33
C VAL A 38 -46.12 37.61 -17.13
N ALA A 39 -46.03 38.84 -17.65
CA ALA A 39 -47.05 39.40 -18.53
C ALA A 39 -47.32 38.46 -19.72
N TYR A 40 -48.60 38.18 -19.98
CA TYR A 40 -49.01 37.30 -21.06
C TYR A 40 -48.55 37.87 -22.42
N PRO A 41 -47.99 37.05 -23.33
CA PRO A 41 -47.51 37.53 -24.62
C PRO A 41 -48.61 38.24 -25.42
N ALA A 42 -48.21 39.24 -26.21
CA ALA A 42 -49.14 39.97 -27.06
C ALA A 42 -49.87 38.99 -28.00
N ALA A 43 -51.17 38.81 -27.75
CA ALA A 43 -52.04 37.97 -28.55
C ALA A 43 -53.44 38.58 -28.60
N SER A 44 -54.17 38.28 -29.66
CA SER A 44 -55.55 38.73 -29.82
C SER A 44 -56.43 37.67 -30.44
N ILE A 45 -57.72 37.75 -30.13
CA ILE A 45 -58.79 37.07 -30.84
C ILE A 45 -59.30 38.03 -31.92
N THR A 46 -59.41 37.52 -33.15
CA THR A 46 -59.90 38.27 -34.30
C THR A 46 -61.12 37.59 -34.88
N ALA A 47 -62.01 38.38 -35.50
CA ALA A 47 -63.21 37.87 -36.16
C ALA A 47 -63.28 38.33 -37.62
N SER A 48 -63.96 37.53 -38.44
CA SER A 48 -64.24 37.83 -39.86
C SER A 48 -65.64 37.38 -40.26
N GLY A 49 -66.19 37.98 -41.32
CA GLY A 49 -67.61 37.85 -41.70
C GLY A 49 -68.53 38.79 -40.92
N GLY A 50 -69.69 39.15 -41.47
CA GLY A 50 -70.56 40.19 -40.87
C GLY A 50 -70.04 41.61 -41.10
N THR A 51 -70.42 42.55 -40.21
CA THR A 51 -70.08 43.98 -40.28
C THR A 51 -69.13 44.39 -39.15
N ALA A 52 -67.95 44.94 -39.48
CA ALA A 52 -67.02 45.49 -38.48
C ALA A 52 -67.50 46.88 -37.97
N PRO A 53 -67.20 47.27 -36.71
CA PRO A 53 -66.31 46.62 -35.73
C PRO A 53 -66.93 45.45 -34.97
N TYR A 54 -66.07 44.57 -34.44
CA TYR A 54 -66.49 43.45 -33.58
C TYR A 54 -66.24 43.76 -32.10
N SER A 55 -67.12 43.28 -31.24
CA SER A 55 -66.92 43.24 -29.79
C SER A 55 -66.79 41.81 -29.31
N TYR A 56 -65.82 41.55 -28.42
CA TYR A 56 -65.52 40.21 -27.92
C TYR A 56 -65.91 40.09 -26.45
N LEU A 57 -66.53 38.96 -26.10
CA LEU A 57 -66.90 38.63 -24.74
C LEU A 57 -66.55 37.16 -24.45
N VAL A 58 -65.94 36.92 -23.29
CA VAL A 58 -65.76 35.54 -22.78
C VAL A 58 -67.06 35.08 -22.13
N THR A 59 -67.62 33.99 -22.62
CA THR A 59 -68.70 33.29 -21.91
C THR A 59 -68.05 32.35 -20.89
N SER A 60 -67.76 32.87 -19.69
CA SER A 60 -67.09 32.10 -18.65
C SER A 60 -68.09 31.25 -17.86
N SER A 61 -67.99 29.94 -18.02
CA SER A 61 -68.71 28.96 -17.20
C SER A 61 -67.76 27.79 -16.92
N SER A 62 -67.44 27.50 -15.66
CA SER A 62 -66.55 26.38 -15.30
C SER A 62 -66.94 25.11 -16.08
N PRO A 63 -66.01 24.43 -16.77
CA PRO A 63 -64.54 24.61 -16.74
C PRO A 63 -63.97 25.64 -17.73
N ASN A 64 -64.81 26.36 -18.48
CA ASN A 64 -64.41 27.30 -19.52
C ASN A 64 -64.06 28.70 -18.95
N ILE A 65 -62.86 28.87 -18.41
CA ILE A 65 -62.39 30.14 -17.82
C ILE A 65 -61.08 30.60 -18.44
N LEU A 66 -60.87 31.91 -18.51
CA LEU A 66 -59.54 32.46 -18.77
C LEU A 66 -58.58 32.10 -17.62
N PRO A 67 -57.26 32.03 -17.88
CA PRO A 67 -56.28 31.92 -16.79
C PRO A 67 -56.47 33.05 -15.78
N PRO A 68 -56.46 32.78 -14.46
CA PRO A 68 -56.52 33.82 -13.43
C PRO A 68 -55.45 34.89 -13.68
N GLY A 69 -55.86 36.15 -13.74
CA GLY A 69 -54.98 37.29 -14.02
C GLY A 69 -54.82 37.67 -15.50
N VAL A 70 -55.40 36.90 -16.44
CA VAL A 70 -55.50 37.25 -17.86
C VAL A 70 -56.90 37.78 -18.17
N LEU A 71 -56.96 38.87 -18.94
CA LEU A 71 -58.18 39.55 -19.36
C LEU A 71 -58.30 39.57 -20.88
N LEU A 72 -59.52 39.47 -21.39
CA LEU A 72 -59.85 39.75 -22.80
C LEU A 72 -60.52 41.12 -22.87
N ALA A 73 -59.90 42.06 -23.58
CA ALA A 73 -60.48 43.35 -23.88
C ALA A 73 -61.61 43.23 -24.93
N THR A 74 -62.53 44.20 -24.96
CA THR A 74 -63.62 44.25 -25.96
C THR A 74 -63.11 44.40 -27.39
N SER A 75 -61.85 44.81 -27.59
CA SER A 75 -61.14 44.85 -28.88
C SER A 75 -60.56 43.50 -29.32
N GLY A 76 -60.62 42.48 -28.47
CA GLY A 76 -60.08 41.14 -28.72
C GLY A 76 -58.65 40.93 -28.20
N ALA A 77 -58.00 41.96 -27.65
CA ALA A 77 -56.65 41.83 -27.09
C ALA A 77 -56.64 41.05 -25.77
N LEU A 78 -55.71 40.10 -25.63
CA LEU A 78 -55.42 39.38 -24.39
C LEU A 78 -54.25 40.05 -23.66
N SER A 79 -54.41 40.32 -22.37
CA SER A 79 -53.37 40.96 -21.56
C SER A 79 -53.50 40.59 -20.07
N GLY A 80 -52.49 40.93 -19.27
CA GLY A 80 -52.45 40.67 -17.83
C GLY A 80 -51.32 39.73 -17.44
N THR A 81 -51.25 39.37 -16.16
CA THR A 81 -50.20 38.51 -15.59
C THR A 81 -50.85 37.29 -14.95
N PRO A 82 -50.66 36.08 -15.51
CA PRO A 82 -51.23 34.86 -14.96
C PRO A 82 -50.76 34.60 -13.53
N SER A 83 -51.69 34.22 -12.64
CA SER A 83 -51.40 33.91 -11.22
C SER A 83 -51.52 32.42 -10.87
N SER A 84 -51.94 31.58 -11.82
CA SER A 84 -51.98 30.11 -11.67
C SER A 84 -51.46 29.42 -12.92
N ALA A 85 -50.60 28.43 -12.74
CA ALA A 85 -50.17 27.54 -13.82
C ALA A 85 -51.27 26.50 -14.13
N GLY A 86 -51.34 26.07 -15.39
CA GLY A 86 -52.35 25.11 -15.86
C GLY A 86 -52.73 25.34 -17.31
N THR A 87 -53.52 24.42 -17.87
CA THR A 87 -54.15 24.62 -19.18
C THR A 87 -55.59 25.07 -18.96
N PHE A 88 -55.95 26.20 -19.56
CA PHE A 88 -57.24 26.84 -19.41
C PHE A 88 -57.92 26.89 -20.77
N THR A 89 -59.09 26.26 -20.88
CA THR A 89 -59.96 26.34 -22.05
C THR A 89 -61.03 27.39 -21.79
N PHE A 90 -61.40 28.19 -22.80
CA PHE A 90 -62.45 29.20 -22.68
C PHE A 90 -63.14 29.42 -24.03
N THR A 91 -64.40 29.86 -24.00
CA THR A 91 -65.15 30.19 -25.22
C THR A 91 -65.31 31.69 -25.35
N VAL A 92 -65.01 32.22 -26.54
CA VAL A 92 -65.18 33.63 -26.88
C VAL A 92 -66.32 33.75 -27.87
N THR A 93 -67.22 34.69 -27.61
CA THR A 93 -68.26 35.12 -28.55
C THR A 93 -67.86 36.47 -29.12
N ALA A 94 -67.79 36.57 -30.45
CA ALA A 94 -67.64 37.84 -31.16
C ALA A 94 -69.00 38.27 -31.70
N THR A 95 -69.35 39.54 -31.47
CA THR A 95 -70.58 40.18 -31.94
C THR A 95 -70.21 41.28 -32.92
N ASP A 96 -70.78 41.24 -34.12
CA ASP A 96 -70.56 42.24 -35.17
C ASP A 96 -71.41 43.51 -34.94
N SER A 97 -71.22 44.55 -35.76
CA SER A 97 -71.93 45.83 -35.64
C SER A 97 -73.14 45.93 -36.59
N THR A 98 -73.72 44.82 -37.04
CA THR A 98 -74.86 44.84 -37.98
C THR A 98 -76.07 45.52 -37.34
N ALA A 99 -76.67 46.48 -38.04
CA ALA A 99 -77.85 47.22 -37.54
C ALA A 99 -79.08 46.30 -37.48
N GLY A 100 -79.77 46.30 -36.34
CA GLY A 100 -80.89 45.39 -36.06
C GLY A 100 -80.46 44.20 -35.21
N THR A 101 -80.37 43.01 -35.81
CA THR A 101 -79.91 41.79 -35.12
C THR A 101 -78.43 41.54 -35.45
N ALA A 102 -77.55 41.85 -34.50
CA ALA A 102 -76.12 41.59 -34.65
C ALA A 102 -75.83 40.10 -34.87
N LEU A 103 -74.92 39.80 -35.77
CA LEU A 103 -74.44 38.45 -36.01
C LEU A 103 -73.42 38.08 -34.94
N THR A 104 -73.48 36.83 -34.47
CA THR A 104 -72.55 36.31 -33.48
C THR A 104 -71.84 35.06 -33.98
N GLY A 105 -70.61 34.89 -33.50
CA GLY A 105 -69.81 33.68 -33.69
C GLY A 105 -69.19 33.28 -32.37
N SER A 106 -69.11 31.99 -32.09
CA SER A 106 -68.47 31.48 -30.88
C SER A 106 -67.42 30.43 -31.22
N GLN A 107 -66.25 30.52 -30.59
CA GLN A 107 -65.15 29.56 -30.76
C GLN A 107 -64.46 29.31 -29.41
N SER A 108 -64.09 28.06 -29.15
CA SER A 108 -63.27 27.70 -28.00
C SER A 108 -61.78 27.87 -28.31
N PHE A 109 -61.05 28.43 -27.35
CA PHE A 109 -59.61 28.63 -27.35
C PHE A 109 -58.99 28.01 -26.10
N SER A 110 -57.68 27.77 -26.13
CA SER A 110 -56.92 27.26 -25.00
C SER A 110 -55.65 28.07 -24.78
N ILE A 111 -55.34 28.39 -23.53
CA ILE A 111 -54.06 28.97 -23.12
C ILE A 111 -53.41 28.03 -22.10
N THR A 112 -52.15 27.68 -22.31
CA THR A 112 -51.33 26.99 -21.32
C THR A 112 -50.46 28.01 -20.59
N ILE A 113 -50.55 28.02 -19.26
CA ILE A 113 -49.66 28.78 -18.37
C ILE A 113 -48.70 27.79 -17.73
N ASN A 114 -47.42 27.87 -18.10
CA ASN A 114 -46.37 27.06 -17.51
C ASN A 114 -46.01 27.58 -16.12
N PRO A 115 -45.63 26.70 -15.16
CA PRO A 115 -44.98 27.13 -13.92
C PRO A 115 -43.72 27.96 -14.19
N ALA A 116 -43.30 28.80 -13.27
CA ALA A 116 -42.00 29.48 -13.37
C ALA A 116 -40.85 28.45 -13.44
N PRO A 117 -39.74 28.75 -14.14
CA PRO A 117 -38.64 27.81 -14.25
C PRO A 117 -37.99 27.57 -12.89
N SER A 118 -37.58 26.32 -12.62
CA SER A 118 -36.97 25.91 -11.35
C SER A 118 -35.88 24.86 -11.58
N ILE A 119 -34.69 25.08 -11.01
CA ILE A 119 -33.57 24.14 -11.12
C ILE A 119 -33.83 22.93 -10.22
N THR A 120 -33.83 21.73 -10.78
CA THR A 120 -34.09 20.47 -10.06
C THR A 120 -32.82 19.74 -9.64
N THR A 121 -31.66 20.07 -10.21
CA THR A 121 -30.36 19.52 -9.76
C THR A 121 -30.14 19.81 -8.28
N SER A 122 -30.11 18.76 -7.45
CA SER A 122 -29.97 18.88 -6.00
C SER A 122 -28.51 18.88 -5.55
N THR A 123 -27.69 18.01 -6.13
CA THR A 123 -26.26 17.86 -5.82
C THR A 123 -25.43 17.83 -7.10
N LEU A 124 -24.15 18.18 -6.96
CA LEU A 124 -23.17 18.13 -8.03
C LEU A 124 -22.05 17.17 -7.63
N PRO A 125 -21.55 16.31 -8.54
CA PRO A 125 -20.41 15.44 -8.24
C PRO A 125 -19.19 16.26 -7.81
N ALA A 126 -18.41 15.72 -6.87
CA ALA A 126 -17.10 16.25 -6.54
C ALA A 126 -16.10 16.00 -7.70
N SER A 127 -15.01 16.77 -7.71
CA SER A 127 -13.88 16.55 -8.62
C SER A 127 -12.55 16.64 -7.86
N SER A 128 -11.43 16.37 -8.53
CA SER A 128 -10.08 16.50 -7.97
C SER A 128 -9.22 17.43 -8.82
N VAL A 129 -8.29 18.14 -8.19
CA VAL A 129 -7.23 18.85 -8.92
C VAL A 129 -6.39 17.84 -9.71
N GLY A 130 -6.16 18.10 -11.00
CA GLY A 130 -5.37 17.22 -11.86
C GLY A 130 -6.11 15.96 -12.34
N ALA A 131 -7.43 15.90 -12.21
CA ALA A 131 -8.25 14.84 -12.81
C ALA A 131 -8.01 14.79 -14.34
N THR A 132 -7.85 13.57 -14.88
CA THR A 132 -7.61 13.38 -16.32
C THR A 132 -8.86 13.59 -17.17
N THR A 133 -10.03 13.41 -16.56
CA THR A 133 -11.32 13.68 -17.19
C THR A 133 -11.80 15.05 -16.76
N SER A 134 -12.11 15.92 -17.74
CA SER A 134 -12.68 17.24 -17.45
C SER A 134 -14.04 17.12 -16.77
N TYR A 135 -14.33 18.05 -15.86
CA TYR A 135 -15.65 18.17 -15.26
C TYR A 135 -16.67 18.51 -16.35
N SER A 136 -17.84 17.87 -16.32
CA SER A 136 -18.93 18.11 -17.26
C SER A 136 -20.26 17.69 -16.64
N GLN A 137 -21.02 18.67 -16.17
CA GLN A 137 -22.34 18.44 -15.56
C GLN A 137 -23.36 19.45 -16.08
N THR A 138 -24.41 18.96 -16.72
CA THR A 138 -25.54 19.80 -17.14
C THR A 138 -26.54 19.93 -16.00
N LEU A 139 -26.98 21.15 -15.73
CA LEU A 139 -28.06 21.45 -14.79
C LEU A 139 -29.41 21.09 -15.41
N ALA A 140 -30.28 20.48 -14.60
CA ALA A 140 -31.65 20.18 -14.96
C ALA A 140 -32.59 21.22 -14.34
N ALA A 141 -33.64 21.58 -15.10
CA ALA A 141 -34.69 22.47 -14.65
C ALA A 141 -36.05 22.01 -15.19
N THR A 142 -37.12 22.47 -14.55
CA THR A 142 -38.52 22.25 -14.95
C THR A 142 -39.26 23.59 -15.02
N GLY A 143 -40.41 23.62 -15.70
CA GLY A 143 -41.18 24.85 -15.89
C GLY A 143 -40.57 25.80 -16.92
N GLY A 144 -41.07 27.03 -16.94
CA GLY A 144 -40.74 28.06 -17.92
C GLY A 144 -41.40 27.83 -19.29
N THR A 145 -41.27 28.83 -20.15
CA THR A 145 -41.70 28.80 -21.55
C THR A 145 -40.51 29.08 -22.46
N GLY A 146 -40.38 28.28 -23.53
CA GLY A 146 -39.31 28.42 -24.51
C GLY A 146 -37.93 27.99 -23.98
N THR A 147 -36.87 28.57 -24.54
CA THR A 147 -35.50 28.23 -24.19
C THR A 147 -35.14 28.72 -22.78
N LEU A 148 -34.60 27.81 -21.96
CA LEU A 148 -34.05 28.15 -20.66
C LEU A 148 -32.59 28.58 -20.78
N THR A 149 -32.26 29.72 -20.18
CA THR A 149 -30.91 30.28 -20.12
C THR A 149 -30.42 30.33 -18.68
N TYR A 150 -29.16 30.00 -18.46
CA TYR A 150 -28.56 29.90 -17.13
C TYR A 150 -27.49 30.97 -16.94
N SER A 151 -27.45 31.55 -15.73
CA SER A 151 -26.44 32.52 -15.34
C SER A 151 -26.05 32.37 -13.87
N LEU A 152 -24.82 32.75 -13.55
CA LEU A 152 -24.33 32.81 -12.19
C LEU A 152 -24.73 34.16 -11.58
N THR A 153 -25.50 34.13 -10.49
CA THR A 153 -26.03 35.35 -9.84
C THR A 153 -25.50 35.57 -8.43
N GLY A 154 -24.79 34.60 -7.86
CA GLY A 154 -24.09 34.75 -6.58
C GLY A 154 -22.95 33.75 -6.42
N GLY A 155 -21.93 34.13 -5.67
CA GLY A 155 -20.72 33.33 -5.46
C GLY A 155 -19.86 33.19 -6.72
N SER A 156 -18.98 32.19 -6.73
CA SER A 156 -18.11 31.86 -7.86
C SER A 156 -18.02 30.34 -8.04
N LEU A 157 -17.80 29.91 -9.28
CA LEU A 157 -17.41 28.52 -9.56
C LEU A 157 -15.96 28.28 -9.11
N PRO A 158 -15.57 27.02 -8.83
CA PRO A 158 -14.16 26.67 -8.66
C PRO A 158 -13.29 27.15 -9.83
N THR A 159 -12.06 27.56 -9.55
CA THR A 159 -11.13 28.05 -10.57
C THR A 159 -10.91 26.99 -11.64
N GLY A 160 -11.11 27.36 -12.91
CA GLY A 160 -11.02 26.45 -14.05
C GLY A 160 -12.35 25.84 -14.50
N LEU A 161 -13.47 26.12 -13.81
CA LEU A 161 -14.82 25.75 -14.24
C LEU A 161 -15.60 26.97 -14.76
N THR A 162 -16.45 26.73 -15.75
CA THR A 162 -17.34 27.74 -16.36
C THR A 162 -18.76 27.20 -16.48
N LEU A 163 -19.76 28.08 -16.36
CA LEU A 163 -21.17 27.79 -16.65
C LEU A 163 -21.52 28.34 -18.03
N SER A 164 -22.05 27.48 -18.92
CA SER A 164 -22.61 27.92 -20.20
C SER A 164 -24.05 28.42 -20.05
N SER A 165 -24.53 29.21 -21.02
CA SER A 165 -25.92 29.67 -21.07
C SER A 165 -26.93 28.52 -21.20
N ALA A 166 -26.49 27.35 -21.64
CA ALA A 166 -27.31 26.14 -21.72
C ALA A 166 -27.32 25.31 -20.41
N GLY A 167 -26.65 25.77 -19.36
CA GLY A 167 -26.63 25.11 -18.05
C GLY A 167 -25.54 24.06 -17.89
N LEU A 168 -24.57 23.96 -18.81
CA LEU A 168 -23.43 23.06 -18.67
C LEU A 168 -22.34 23.71 -17.81
N ILE A 169 -22.00 23.08 -16.68
CA ILE A 169 -20.81 23.39 -15.91
C ILE A 169 -19.69 22.49 -16.40
N SER A 170 -18.63 23.07 -16.94
CA SER A 170 -17.51 22.30 -17.50
C SER A 170 -16.16 22.95 -17.29
N GLY A 171 -15.10 22.15 -17.36
CA GLY A 171 -13.70 22.60 -17.32
C GLY A 171 -12.81 21.70 -16.47
N THR A 172 -11.59 22.14 -16.18
CA THR A 172 -10.61 21.42 -15.36
C THR A 172 -10.27 22.23 -14.11
N PRO A 173 -10.68 21.80 -12.91
CA PRO A 173 -10.39 22.50 -11.67
C PRO A 173 -8.88 22.60 -11.38
N SER A 174 -8.41 23.79 -11.02
CA SER A 174 -7.00 24.05 -10.72
C SER A 174 -6.68 24.29 -9.23
N ALA A 175 -7.69 24.43 -8.37
CA ALA A 175 -7.52 24.65 -6.94
C ALA A 175 -8.52 23.81 -6.14
N ALA A 176 -8.04 23.24 -5.03
CA ALA A 176 -8.88 22.47 -4.12
C ALA A 176 -9.70 23.41 -3.21
N GLY A 177 -10.87 22.94 -2.78
CA GLY A 177 -11.79 23.66 -1.92
C GLY A 177 -13.26 23.42 -2.30
N THR A 178 -14.17 23.85 -1.43
CA THR A 178 -15.61 23.85 -1.70
C THR A 178 -16.04 25.24 -2.13
N ALA A 179 -16.63 25.35 -3.33
CA ALA A 179 -17.22 26.58 -3.82
C ALA A 179 -18.75 26.54 -3.66
N ASN A 180 -19.33 27.60 -3.10
CA ASN A 180 -20.77 27.77 -2.97
C ASN A 180 -21.21 28.90 -3.92
N PHE A 181 -22.26 28.65 -4.70
CA PHE A 181 -22.73 29.59 -5.71
C PHE A 181 -24.23 29.46 -5.97
N THR A 182 -24.82 30.50 -6.56
CA THR A 182 -26.24 30.57 -6.92
C THR A 182 -26.37 30.68 -8.43
N VAL A 183 -27.16 29.78 -9.01
CA VAL A 183 -27.51 29.80 -10.44
C VAL A 183 -28.94 30.27 -10.59
N THR A 184 -29.17 31.20 -11.51
CA THR A 184 -30.50 31.60 -11.97
C THR A 184 -30.77 31.01 -13.33
N VAL A 185 -31.93 30.36 -13.47
CA VAL A 185 -32.51 29.95 -14.76
C VAL A 185 -33.56 30.97 -15.18
N THR A 186 -33.55 31.36 -16.45
CA THR A 186 -34.46 32.34 -17.04
C THR A 186 -35.05 31.77 -18.31
N ASP A 187 -36.39 31.81 -18.44
CA ASP A 187 -37.08 31.36 -19.64
C ASP A 187 -37.13 32.46 -20.72
N SER A 188 -37.69 32.18 -21.90
CA SER A 188 -37.71 33.16 -22.99
C SER A 188 -38.69 34.32 -22.76
N LEU A 189 -39.57 34.22 -21.77
CA LEU A 189 -40.50 35.28 -21.39
C LEU A 189 -39.97 36.13 -20.21
N GLY A 190 -38.81 35.76 -19.63
CA GLY A 190 -38.18 36.47 -18.53
C GLY A 190 -38.59 35.98 -17.14
N ALA A 191 -39.32 34.87 -17.03
CA ALA A 191 -39.58 34.23 -15.74
C ALA A 191 -38.27 33.66 -15.21
N THR A 192 -38.04 33.76 -13.89
CA THR A 192 -36.79 33.31 -13.28
C THR A 192 -37.02 32.34 -12.12
N GLY A 193 -36.05 31.47 -11.90
CA GLY A 193 -35.89 30.70 -10.68
C GLY A 193 -34.42 30.61 -10.29
N ALA A 194 -34.12 30.63 -9.00
CA ALA A 194 -32.76 30.59 -8.50
C ALA A 194 -32.55 29.40 -7.56
N LYS A 195 -31.36 28.80 -7.61
CA LYS A 195 -30.97 27.71 -6.70
C LYS A 195 -29.52 27.84 -6.27
N ALA A 196 -29.29 27.70 -4.96
CA ALA A 196 -27.97 27.55 -4.39
C ALA A 196 -27.44 26.12 -4.62
N LEU A 197 -26.18 26.02 -5.03
CA LEU A 197 -25.45 24.80 -5.32
C LEU A 197 -24.02 24.91 -4.77
N SER A 198 -23.36 23.77 -4.63
CA SER A 198 -21.94 23.71 -4.28
C SER A 198 -21.23 22.62 -5.07
N ILE A 199 -19.94 22.84 -5.31
CA ILE A 199 -19.02 21.85 -5.88
C ILE A 199 -17.81 21.75 -4.95
N THR A 200 -17.47 20.52 -4.56
CA THR A 200 -16.24 20.22 -3.82
C THR A 200 -15.16 19.78 -4.79
N ILE A 201 -14.02 20.46 -4.77
CA ILE A 201 -12.80 20.05 -5.46
C ILE A 201 -11.80 19.54 -4.42
N ASN A 202 -11.50 18.25 -4.45
CA ASN A 202 -10.51 17.65 -3.58
C ASN A 202 -9.09 17.95 -4.10
N ALA A 203 -8.13 18.00 -3.18
CA ALA A 203 -6.72 17.99 -3.57
C ALA A 203 -6.40 16.67 -4.29
N ALA A 204 -5.41 16.67 -5.19
CA ALA A 204 -4.87 15.44 -5.76
C ALA A 204 -4.41 14.50 -4.63
N PRO A 205 -4.48 13.17 -4.81
CA PRO A 205 -3.98 12.24 -3.81
C PRO A 205 -2.47 12.41 -3.64
N VAL A 206 -1.95 12.35 -2.41
CA VAL A 206 -0.52 12.50 -2.08
C VAL A 206 -0.05 11.32 -1.24
N ILE A 207 1.07 10.70 -1.62
CA ILE A 207 1.68 9.61 -0.83
C ILE A 207 2.25 10.16 0.49
N SER A 208 1.67 9.73 1.60
CA SER A 208 2.04 10.13 2.96
C SER A 208 3.07 9.22 3.62
N THR A 209 3.36 8.04 3.05
CA THR A 209 4.42 7.13 3.54
C THR A 209 5.76 7.83 3.66
N ALA A 210 6.43 7.63 4.80
CA ALA A 210 7.77 8.17 5.04
C ALA A 210 8.83 7.45 4.18
N SER A 211 9.94 8.14 3.94
CA SER A 211 11.13 7.57 3.31
C SER A 211 12.30 7.65 4.31
N PRO A 212 13.14 6.61 4.46
CA PRO A 212 13.10 5.34 3.75
C PRO A 212 11.97 4.40 4.21
N LEU A 213 11.63 3.42 3.39
CA LEU A 213 10.82 2.26 3.78
C LEU A 213 11.59 1.38 4.78
N PRO A 214 10.91 0.54 5.58
CA PRO A 214 11.58 -0.42 6.45
C PRO A 214 12.55 -1.30 5.68
N THR A 215 13.75 -1.51 6.24
CA THR A 215 14.78 -2.38 5.66
C THR A 215 14.27 -3.82 5.55
N GLY A 216 14.50 -4.44 4.40
CA GLY A 216 14.25 -5.86 4.16
C GLY A 216 15.55 -6.66 4.06
N ALA A 217 15.43 -7.98 3.91
CA ALA A 217 16.55 -8.87 3.66
C ALA A 217 16.27 -9.77 2.46
N GLN A 218 17.30 -10.02 1.65
CA GLN A 218 17.25 -10.99 0.56
C GLN A 218 16.77 -12.35 1.07
N THR A 219 15.95 -13.07 0.30
CA THR A 219 15.37 -14.39 0.63
C THR A 219 14.38 -14.43 1.81
N MET A 220 14.17 -13.32 2.52
CA MET A 220 13.15 -13.22 3.58
C MET A 220 11.86 -12.59 3.06
N ILE A 221 10.73 -12.95 3.66
CA ILE A 221 9.46 -12.31 3.33
C ILE A 221 9.53 -10.83 3.74
N TYR A 222 9.15 -9.97 2.81
CA TYR A 222 9.01 -8.53 2.99
C TYR A 222 7.56 -8.13 2.80
N SER A 223 7.05 -7.23 3.64
CA SER A 223 5.73 -6.62 3.46
C SER A 223 5.69 -5.26 4.13
N THR A 224 5.27 -4.24 3.40
CA THR A 224 4.97 -2.92 3.94
C THR A 224 3.79 -2.30 3.19
N SER A 225 3.01 -1.47 3.87
CA SER A 225 1.87 -0.78 3.28
C SER A 225 2.19 0.69 3.04
N LEU A 226 1.89 1.15 1.84
CA LEU A 226 1.90 2.55 1.49
C LEU A 226 0.60 3.22 1.96
N ALA A 227 0.69 4.51 2.23
CA ALA A 227 -0.41 5.35 2.66
C ALA A 227 -0.43 6.62 1.82
N ALA A 228 -1.63 7.14 1.58
CA ALA A 228 -1.86 8.38 0.89
C ALA A 228 -3.03 9.14 1.51
N THR A 229 -3.10 10.44 1.26
CA THR A 229 -4.18 11.32 1.69
C THR A 229 -4.69 12.15 0.51
N GLY A 230 -5.91 12.71 0.60
CA GLY A 230 -6.54 13.45 -0.49
C GLY A 230 -7.14 12.54 -1.58
N GLY A 231 -7.42 13.13 -2.75
CA GLY A 231 -8.09 12.48 -3.87
C GLY A 231 -9.61 12.31 -3.69
N THR A 232 -10.25 11.76 -4.73
CA THR A 232 -11.68 11.43 -4.75
C THR A 232 -11.90 9.94 -5.01
N GLY A 233 -12.69 9.30 -4.16
CA GLY A 233 -13.03 7.88 -4.29
C GLY A 233 -11.87 6.94 -3.94
N ALA A 234 -11.88 5.74 -4.52
CA ALA A 234 -10.87 4.73 -4.23
C ALA A 234 -9.48 5.14 -4.74
N LEU A 235 -8.45 4.95 -3.91
CA LEU A 235 -7.07 5.17 -4.27
C LEU A 235 -6.44 3.88 -4.77
N THR A 236 -5.66 3.98 -5.84
CA THR A 236 -4.91 2.87 -6.43
C THR A 236 -3.43 3.21 -6.50
N PHE A 237 -2.59 2.25 -6.11
CA PHE A 237 -1.14 2.39 -6.11
C PHE A 237 -0.51 1.61 -7.24
N SER A 238 0.61 2.12 -7.74
CA SER A 238 1.49 1.46 -8.71
C SER A 238 2.92 1.94 -8.52
N ALA A 239 3.88 1.22 -9.10
CA ALA A 239 5.26 1.69 -9.22
C ALA A 239 5.51 2.16 -10.65
N THR A 240 6.14 3.33 -10.81
CA THR A 240 6.53 3.87 -12.12
C THR A 240 7.99 3.62 -12.45
N THR A 241 8.78 3.17 -11.47
CA THR A 241 10.09 2.54 -11.67
C THR A 241 10.04 1.05 -11.33
N PRO A 242 10.97 0.23 -11.85
CA PRO A 242 11.03 -1.18 -11.50
C PRO A 242 11.16 -1.39 -9.99
N VAL A 243 10.33 -2.28 -9.44
CA VAL A 243 10.49 -2.78 -8.07
C VAL A 243 11.62 -3.83 -8.04
N PRO A 244 12.33 -3.99 -6.91
CA PRO A 244 13.36 -5.02 -6.77
C PRO A 244 12.81 -6.42 -7.09
N ALA A 245 13.62 -7.23 -7.79
CA ALA A 245 13.22 -8.57 -8.19
C ALA A 245 12.74 -9.41 -6.99
N GLY A 246 11.60 -10.08 -7.14
CA GLY A 246 10.93 -10.83 -6.08
C GLY A 246 9.95 -10.03 -5.22
N LEU A 247 9.86 -8.70 -5.40
CA LEU A 247 8.83 -7.85 -4.81
C LEU A 247 7.78 -7.46 -5.85
N THR A 248 6.57 -7.19 -5.37
CA THR A 248 5.43 -6.69 -6.15
C THR A 248 4.67 -5.64 -5.36
N ILE A 249 4.03 -4.70 -6.05
CA ILE A 249 3.14 -3.70 -5.44
C ILE A 249 1.70 -4.03 -5.84
N SER A 250 0.80 -4.14 -4.85
CA SER A 250 -0.63 -4.31 -5.11
C SER A 250 -1.30 -2.96 -5.38
N SER A 251 -2.46 -2.97 -6.04
CA SER A 251 -3.27 -1.76 -6.25
C SER A 251 -3.74 -1.13 -4.93
N ALA A 252 -3.78 -1.90 -3.84
CA ALA A 252 -4.08 -1.41 -2.49
C ALA A 252 -2.86 -0.78 -1.78
N GLY A 253 -1.69 -0.72 -2.43
CA GLY A 253 -0.49 -0.10 -1.88
C GLY A 253 0.36 -1.01 -1.00
N VAL A 254 0.20 -2.33 -1.07
CA VAL A 254 1.06 -3.26 -0.31
C VAL A 254 2.24 -3.66 -1.18
N LEU A 255 3.47 -3.27 -0.79
CA LEU A 255 4.71 -3.74 -1.37
C LEU A 255 5.13 -5.01 -0.63
N SER A 256 5.09 -6.16 -1.30
CA SER A 256 5.38 -7.46 -0.66
C SER A 256 6.01 -8.47 -1.60
N GLY A 257 6.59 -9.51 -1.00
CA GLY A 257 7.20 -10.63 -1.71
C GLY A 257 8.43 -11.18 -0.99
N THR A 258 9.27 -11.88 -1.73
CA THR A 258 10.55 -12.41 -1.24
C THR A 258 11.64 -11.91 -2.18
N PRO A 259 12.39 -10.86 -1.81
CA PRO A 259 13.35 -10.25 -2.71
C PRO A 259 14.50 -11.22 -3.01
N THR A 260 14.89 -11.27 -4.28
CA THR A 260 16.01 -12.10 -4.76
C THR A 260 17.31 -11.31 -4.94
N VAL A 261 17.24 -10.00 -4.75
CA VAL A 261 18.36 -9.06 -4.86
C VAL A 261 18.57 -8.31 -3.55
N SER A 262 19.80 -7.85 -3.33
CA SER A 262 20.19 -6.95 -2.24
C SER A 262 20.71 -5.64 -2.81
N GLY A 263 20.66 -4.57 -2.01
CA GLY A 263 21.15 -3.26 -2.38
C GLY A 263 20.24 -2.13 -1.90
N ASP A 264 20.61 -0.91 -2.25
CA ASP A 264 19.81 0.28 -2.02
C ASP A 264 19.03 0.63 -3.30
N PHE A 265 17.72 0.77 -3.15
CA PHE A 265 16.79 1.02 -4.25
C PHE A 265 16.04 2.32 -4.00
N THR A 266 15.74 3.05 -5.06
CA THR A 266 14.78 4.16 -5.04
C THR A 266 13.63 3.81 -5.96
N ILE A 267 12.44 3.61 -5.38
CA ILE A 267 11.24 3.23 -6.11
C ILE A 267 10.30 4.43 -6.16
N THR A 268 9.91 4.85 -7.36
CA THR A 268 8.89 5.89 -7.53
C THR A 268 7.52 5.22 -7.53
N PHE A 269 6.72 5.54 -6.52
CA PHE A 269 5.34 5.08 -6.43
C PHE A 269 4.40 6.17 -6.93
N ARG A 270 3.34 5.74 -7.61
CA ARG A 270 2.23 6.57 -8.04
C ARG A 270 0.97 6.17 -7.28
N VAL A 271 0.25 7.16 -6.76
CA VAL A 271 -1.12 6.99 -6.27
C VAL A 271 -2.08 7.71 -7.21
N THR A 272 -3.17 7.04 -7.60
CA THR A 272 -4.19 7.58 -8.50
C THR A 272 -5.57 7.39 -7.87
N ASP A 273 -6.40 8.43 -7.92
CA ASP A 273 -7.78 8.37 -7.43
C ASP A 273 -8.77 7.90 -8.52
N SER A 274 -10.06 7.80 -8.18
CA SER A 274 -11.09 7.32 -9.11
C SER A 274 -11.40 8.27 -10.28
N LEU A 275 -10.91 9.52 -10.21
CA LEU A 275 -11.06 10.53 -11.27
C LEU A 275 -9.79 10.66 -12.12
N GLY A 276 -8.78 9.82 -11.87
CA GLY A 276 -7.51 9.80 -12.58
C GLY A 276 -6.51 10.85 -12.07
N ALA A 277 -6.84 11.65 -11.05
CA ALA A 277 -5.88 12.55 -10.43
C ALA A 277 -4.80 11.72 -9.73
N PHE A 278 -3.53 12.12 -9.89
CA PHE A 278 -2.40 11.35 -9.37
C PHE A 278 -1.30 12.22 -8.79
N SER A 279 -0.45 11.59 -7.98
CA SER A 279 0.87 12.10 -7.63
C SER A 279 1.88 10.97 -7.59
N GLU A 280 3.16 11.34 -7.62
CA GLU A 280 4.28 10.41 -7.53
C GLU A 280 5.21 10.81 -6.39
N LYS A 281 5.81 9.80 -5.74
CA LYS A 281 6.80 9.99 -4.69
C LYS A 281 7.89 8.92 -4.74
N PRO A 282 9.17 9.29 -4.83
CA PRO A 282 10.27 8.35 -4.67
C PRO A 282 10.41 7.96 -3.19
N LEU A 283 10.51 6.66 -2.91
CA LEU A 283 10.80 6.11 -1.59
C LEU A 283 12.04 5.22 -1.67
N ALA A 284 12.98 5.41 -0.73
CA ALA A 284 14.17 4.58 -0.62
C ALA A 284 13.86 3.24 0.08
N LEU A 285 14.49 2.15 -0.36
CA LEU A 285 14.39 0.82 0.23
C LEU A 285 15.77 0.16 0.25
N THR A 286 16.22 -0.25 1.43
CA THR A 286 17.44 -1.05 1.58
C THR A 286 17.08 -2.53 1.77
N LEU A 287 17.70 -3.40 0.97
CA LEU A 287 17.61 -4.86 1.11
C LEU A 287 19.00 -5.41 1.44
N VAL A 288 19.18 -5.95 2.65
CA VAL A 288 20.48 -6.51 3.05
C VAL A 288 20.74 -7.87 2.38
N PRO A 289 21.99 -8.16 1.98
CA PRO A 289 22.36 -9.44 1.40
C PRO A 289 22.24 -10.59 2.40
N GLN A 290 22.09 -11.82 1.90
CA GLN A 290 22.26 -13.02 2.72
C GLN A 290 23.75 -13.19 3.08
N PRO A 291 24.12 -13.18 4.37
CA PRO A 291 25.51 -13.38 4.76
C PRO A 291 25.90 -14.85 4.55
N VAL A 292 27.08 -15.07 3.97
CA VAL A 292 27.64 -16.41 3.73
C VAL A 292 29.04 -16.44 4.32
N ILE A 293 29.33 -17.44 5.17
CA ILE A 293 30.67 -17.69 5.70
C ILE A 293 31.38 -18.66 4.75
N SER A 294 32.52 -18.26 4.21
CA SER A 294 33.38 -19.12 3.37
C SER A 294 34.53 -19.76 4.15
N GLY A 295 34.93 -19.18 5.29
CA GLY A 295 36.03 -19.74 6.08
C GLY A 295 36.23 -19.04 7.42
N LEU A 296 36.81 -19.80 8.36
CA LEU A 296 37.22 -19.36 9.68
C LEU A 296 38.73 -19.50 9.81
N SER A 297 39.44 -18.46 10.24
CA SER A 297 40.88 -18.49 10.47
C SER A 297 41.23 -17.88 11.83
N PRO A 298 41.72 -18.69 12.79
CA PRO A 298 41.82 -20.15 12.73
C PRO A 298 40.43 -20.82 12.70
N SER A 299 40.34 -22.08 12.24
CA SER A 299 39.10 -22.88 12.27
C SER A 299 38.99 -23.78 13.51
N SER A 300 40.02 -23.80 14.35
CA SER A 300 40.06 -24.58 15.58
C SER A 300 41.01 -23.98 16.61
N ALA A 301 40.80 -24.30 17.89
CA ALA A 301 41.71 -23.92 18.98
C ALA A 301 41.74 -24.98 20.09
N PRO A 302 42.85 -25.12 20.84
CA PRO A 302 42.89 -25.90 22.07
C PRO A 302 41.86 -25.41 23.10
N ALA A 303 41.24 -26.33 23.82
CA ALA A 303 40.32 -26.01 24.90
C ALA A 303 41.04 -25.23 26.01
N GLY A 304 40.52 -24.04 26.35
CA GLY A 304 41.08 -23.17 27.38
C GLY A 304 42.31 -22.37 26.96
N VAL A 305 42.65 -22.28 25.67
CA VAL A 305 43.69 -21.34 25.24
C VAL A 305 43.24 -19.88 25.47
N ALA A 306 44.19 -18.96 25.66
CA ALA A 306 43.89 -17.53 25.76
C ALA A 306 43.05 -17.00 24.58
N ASP A 307 42.45 -15.83 24.76
CA ASP A 307 41.57 -15.19 23.77
C ASP A 307 42.16 -15.27 22.35
N ILE A 308 41.33 -15.68 21.39
CA ILE A 308 41.76 -15.89 20.01
C ILE A 308 41.24 -14.77 19.11
N ALA A 309 42.11 -14.22 18.27
CA ALA A 309 41.68 -13.41 17.14
C ALA A 309 41.11 -14.36 16.07
N LEU A 310 39.82 -14.25 15.80
CA LEU A 310 39.13 -15.03 14.78
C LEU A 310 38.79 -14.11 13.61
N THR A 311 39.29 -14.48 12.43
CA THR A 311 38.90 -13.88 11.15
C THR A 311 37.85 -14.75 10.49
N ILE A 312 36.69 -14.16 10.22
CA ILE A 312 35.59 -14.78 9.48
C ILE A 312 35.62 -14.19 8.07
N THR A 313 35.82 -15.04 7.07
CA THR A 313 35.79 -14.66 5.66
C THR A 313 34.48 -15.10 5.03
N GLY A 314 33.99 -14.35 4.04
CA GLY A 314 32.71 -14.63 3.42
C GLY A 314 32.26 -13.57 2.45
N THR A 315 30.95 -13.47 2.27
CA THR A 315 30.29 -12.46 1.43
C THR A 315 29.00 -11.98 2.09
N GLY A 316 28.55 -10.78 1.70
CA GLY A 316 27.25 -10.27 2.13
C GLY A 316 27.23 -9.85 3.59
N PHE A 317 28.36 -9.43 4.16
CA PHE A 317 28.41 -8.88 5.50
C PHE A 317 27.99 -7.41 5.47
N ALA A 318 26.91 -7.07 6.19
CA ALA A 318 26.42 -5.71 6.29
C ALA A 318 27.26 -4.88 7.30
N PRO A 319 27.18 -3.54 7.25
CA PRO A 319 27.60 -2.71 8.38
C PRO A 319 26.82 -3.13 9.64
N ASN A 320 27.49 -3.16 10.79
CA ASN A 320 26.89 -3.52 12.09
C ASN A 320 26.33 -4.95 12.18
N VAL A 321 26.98 -5.91 11.51
CA VAL A 321 26.75 -7.35 11.75
C VAL A 321 26.94 -7.72 13.22
N THR A 322 26.21 -8.74 13.65
CA THR A 322 26.49 -9.47 14.89
C THR A 322 27.06 -10.85 14.56
N VAL A 323 27.97 -11.34 15.40
CA VAL A 323 28.57 -12.67 15.28
C VAL A 323 28.16 -13.48 16.49
N ASN A 324 27.59 -14.66 16.27
CA ASN A 324 27.32 -15.62 17.33
C ASN A 324 28.31 -16.77 17.23
N PHE A 325 28.97 -17.08 18.34
CA PHE A 325 29.86 -18.22 18.52
C PHE A 325 29.18 -19.21 19.46
N GLY A 326 28.48 -20.19 18.89
CA GLY A 326 27.51 -20.99 19.61
C GLY A 326 26.33 -20.13 20.06
N SER A 327 26.04 -20.13 21.37
CA SER A 327 25.03 -19.25 21.97
C SER A 327 25.58 -17.90 22.43
N THR A 328 26.90 -17.68 22.34
CA THR A 328 27.55 -16.46 22.82
C THR A 328 27.66 -15.43 21.70
N ALA A 329 27.06 -14.25 21.88
CA ALA A 329 27.30 -13.12 21.00
C ALA A 329 28.72 -12.56 21.23
N ILE A 330 29.49 -12.41 20.16
CA ILE A 330 30.86 -11.89 20.20
C ILE A 330 30.86 -10.47 19.62
N ALA A 331 31.54 -9.55 20.31
CA ALA A 331 31.73 -8.20 19.83
C ALA A 331 32.55 -8.19 18.53
N VAL A 332 32.06 -7.47 17.54
CA VAL A 332 32.73 -7.30 16.24
C VAL A 332 33.78 -6.20 16.36
N ALA A 333 35.05 -6.53 16.14
CA ALA A 333 36.15 -5.57 16.18
C ALA A 333 36.23 -4.75 14.88
N SER A 334 36.03 -5.40 13.74
CA SER A 334 35.91 -4.74 12.43
C SER A 334 35.08 -5.58 11.46
N THR A 335 34.47 -4.92 10.49
CA THR A 335 33.71 -5.56 9.42
C THR A 335 33.93 -4.87 8.08
N SER A 336 33.94 -5.67 7.03
CA SER A 336 33.87 -5.29 5.62
C SER A 336 32.90 -6.23 4.92
N ALA A 337 32.58 -5.98 3.65
CA ALA A 337 31.66 -6.83 2.89
C ALA A 337 32.07 -8.32 2.80
N THR A 338 33.36 -8.64 3.03
CA THR A 338 33.92 -10.00 2.86
C THR A 338 34.70 -10.53 4.06
N GLN A 339 34.89 -9.71 5.11
CA GLN A 339 35.69 -10.10 6.26
C GLN A 339 35.17 -9.46 7.54
N ILE A 340 35.07 -10.25 8.61
CA ILE A 340 34.76 -9.82 9.97
C ILE A 340 35.88 -10.30 10.89
N ASN A 341 36.38 -9.41 11.75
CA ASN A 341 37.36 -9.77 12.76
C ASN A 341 36.70 -9.66 14.14
N VAL A 342 36.88 -10.71 14.94
CA VAL A 342 36.38 -10.79 16.32
C VAL A 342 37.46 -11.32 17.25
N THR A 343 37.31 -11.06 18.54
CA THR A 343 38.12 -11.70 19.59
C THR A 343 37.22 -12.67 20.35
N VAL A 344 37.48 -13.97 20.23
CA VAL A 344 36.72 -15.00 20.97
C VAL A 344 37.37 -15.17 22.35
N PRO A 345 36.63 -14.95 23.44
CA PRO A 345 37.18 -15.06 24.78
C PRO A 345 37.45 -16.51 25.14
N VAL A 346 38.46 -16.76 25.97
CA VAL A 346 38.84 -18.10 26.44
C VAL A 346 37.66 -18.89 27.02
N ALA A 347 36.72 -18.22 27.70
CA ALA A 347 35.53 -18.85 28.27
C ALA A 347 34.63 -19.51 27.21
N ALA A 348 34.57 -18.95 25.99
CA ALA A 348 33.77 -19.50 24.89
C ALA A 348 34.42 -20.73 24.23
N ILE A 349 35.69 -21.02 24.54
CA ILE A 349 36.46 -22.17 24.03
C ILE A 349 36.99 -23.03 25.17
N ALA A 350 36.36 -23.01 26.35
CA ALA A 350 36.79 -23.78 27.50
C ALA A 350 36.50 -25.30 27.36
N THR A 351 35.43 -25.66 26.65
CA THR A 351 34.95 -27.05 26.55
C THR A 351 35.21 -27.61 25.14
N PRO A 352 35.82 -28.81 25.01
CA PRO A 352 36.00 -29.45 23.71
C PRO A 352 34.68 -29.72 22.98
N GLY A 353 34.69 -29.57 21.66
CA GLY A 353 33.51 -29.81 20.82
C GLY A 353 33.44 -28.90 19.59
N ALA A 354 32.44 -29.13 18.74
CA ALA A 354 32.13 -28.25 17.62
C ALA A 354 31.22 -27.10 18.08
N ILE A 355 31.57 -25.88 17.73
CA ILE A 355 30.81 -24.67 17.99
C ILE A 355 30.39 -24.06 16.66
N ASN A 356 29.08 -23.83 16.49
CA ASN A 356 28.56 -23.20 15.29
C ASN A 356 28.77 -21.70 15.34
N VAL A 357 29.52 -21.18 14.37
CA VAL A 357 29.67 -19.74 14.14
C VAL A 357 28.62 -19.29 13.13
N THR A 358 27.89 -18.24 13.45
CA THR A 358 26.92 -17.61 12.54
C THR A 358 27.11 -16.11 12.51
N VAL A 359 26.82 -15.51 11.37
CA VAL A 359 26.81 -14.05 11.16
C VAL A 359 25.38 -13.63 10.91
N ASN A 360 24.94 -12.55 11.56
CA ASN A 360 23.61 -12.00 11.37
C ASN A 360 23.69 -10.54 10.90
N ASN A 361 22.96 -10.24 9.83
CA ASN A 361 22.81 -8.89 9.29
C ASN A 361 21.57 -8.22 9.91
N LEU A 362 21.79 -7.22 10.77
CA LEU A 362 20.78 -6.33 11.35
C LEU A 362 19.58 -7.04 12.02
N SER A 363 19.80 -8.23 12.58
CA SER A 363 18.76 -9.10 13.15
C SER A 363 17.72 -9.59 12.15
N LEU A 364 17.91 -9.37 10.85
CA LEU A 364 16.96 -9.72 9.79
C LEU A 364 17.24 -11.10 9.19
N ILE A 365 18.52 -11.42 8.96
CA ILE A 365 18.92 -12.66 8.31
C ILE A 365 20.24 -13.18 8.86
N THR A 366 20.30 -14.49 9.09
CA THR A 366 21.46 -15.21 9.65
C THR A 366 22.08 -16.11 8.59
N SER A 367 23.40 -16.22 8.59
CA SER A 367 24.15 -17.13 7.73
C SER A 367 23.85 -18.59 8.10
N ALA A 368 24.20 -19.51 7.19
CA ALA A 368 24.41 -20.89 7.60
C ALA A 368 25.50 -20.98 8.69
N ALA A 369 25.42 -22.00 9.54
CA ALA A 369 26.42 -22.26 10.55
C ALA A 369 27.73 -22.76 9.94
N SER A 370 28.85 -22.17 10.37
CA SER A 370 30.19 -22.65 10.05
C SER A 370 30.84 -23.23 11.31
N PRO A 371 31.29 -24.51 11.29
CA PRO A 371 31.80 -25.15 12.49
C PRO A 371 33.21 -24.66 12.84
N PHE A 372 33.40 -24.25 14.09
CA PHE A 372 34.68 -24.06 14.73
C PHE A 372 34.95 -25.22 15.69
N THR A 373 36.14 -25.81 15.66
CA THR A 373 36.47 -26.97 16.51
C THR A 373 37.30 -26.59 17.73
N VAL A 374 36.78 -26.87 18.92
CA VAL A 374 37.56 -26.78 20.16
C VAL A 374 38.16 -28.15 20.47
N ASN A 375 39.48 -28.25 20.42
CA ASN A 375 40.21 -29.49 20.59
C ASN A 375 40.59 -29.72 22.06
N GLY A 376 40.24 -30.88 22.62
CA GLY A 376 40.74 -31.30 23.93
C GLY A 376 42.24 -31.65 23.91
N PRO A 377 42.91 -31.68 25.07
CA PRO A 377 44.27 -32.19 25.16
C PRO A 377 44.32 -33.66 24.74
N SER A 378 45.40 -34.06 24.08
CA SER A 378 45.65 -35.46 23.71
C SER A 378 47.05 -35.89 24.10
N ILE A 379 47.24 -37.18 24.37
CA ILE A 379 48.55 -37.78 24.63
C ILE A 379 48.88 -38.67 23.44
N THR A 380 50.08 -38.51 22.87
CA THR A 380 50.60 -39.36 21.79
C THR A 380 51.65 -40.34 22.29
N SER A 381 52.44 -39.97 23.31
CA SER A 381 53.43 -40.87 23.91
C SER A 381 53.87 -40.42 25.31
N LEU A 382 54.45 -41.37 26.06
CA LEU A 382 55.04 -41.16 27.38
C LEU A 382 56.53 -41.55 27.33
N ALA A 383 57.39 -40.80 28.02
CA ALA A 383 58.79 -41.15 28.21
C ALA A 383 59.24 -40.84 29.65
N PRO A 384 59.69 -41.84 30.43
CA PRO A 384 59.65 -43.28 30.12
C PRO A 384 58.20 -43.80 30.00
N THR A 385 58.01 -45.01 29.47
CA THR A 385 56.70 -45.70 29.43
C THR A 385 56.47 -46.63 30.63
N SER A 386 57.52 -46.91 31.39
CA SER A 386 57.47 -47.78 32.56
C SER A 386 58.53 -47.43 33.61
N ALA A 387 58.32 -47.91 34.83
CA ALA A 387 59.28 -47.85 35.93
C ALA A 387 59.19 -49.14 36.77
N PHE A 388 60.20 -49.45 37.59
CA PHE A 388 60.14 -50.54 38.55
C PHE A 388 59.48 -50.11 39.86
N ALA A 389 58.72 -51.01 40.47
CA ALA A 389 58.11 -50.77 41.77
C ALA A 389 59.19 -50.57 42.84
N GLY A 390 59.05 -49.53 43.66
CA GLY A 390 60.04 -49.10 44.65
C GLY A 390 61.25 -48.35 44.06
N GLY A 391 61.22 -47.99 42.76
CA GLY A 391 62.25 -47.19 42.12
C GLY A 391 62.31 -45.73 42.60
N PRO A 392 63.35 -44.96 42.20
CA PRO A 392 63.46 -43.56 42.55
C PRO A 392 62.39 -42.70 41.83
N ALA A 393 62.16 -41.49 42.34
CA ALA A 393 61.37 -40.49 41.64
C ALA A 393 61.99 -40.17 40.27
N PHE A 394 61.18 -39.85 39.27
CA PHE A 394 61.63 -39.55 37.92
C PHE A 394 60.79 -38.46 37.26
N THR A 395 61.33 -37.86 36.21
CA THR A 395 60.59 -36.93 35.35
C THR A 395 59.90 -37.70 34.23
N LEU A 396 58.58 -37.59 34.16
CA LEU A 396 57.77 -38.10 33.07
C LEU A 396 57.61 -37.01 32.00
N THR A 397 58.08 -37.26 30.79
CA THR A 397 57.75 -36.48 29.61
C THR A 397 56.47 -37.01 28.98
N VAL A 398 55.52 -36.12 28.74
CA VAL A 398 54.24 -36.41 28.08
C VAL A 398 54.20 -35.64 26.77
N ASN A 399 54.26 -36.36 25.65
CA ASN A 399 54.09 -35.76 24.32
C ASN A 399 52.64 -35.88 23.88
N GLY A 400 52.15 -34.89 23.14
CA GLY A 400 50.75 -34.79 22.79
C GLY A 400 50.42 -33.58 21.93
N ALA A 401 49.20 -33.07 22.07
CA ALA A 401 48.76 -31.86 21.41
C ALA A 401 47.73 -31.11 22.27
N ASN A 402 47.49 -29.84 21.91
CA ASN A 402 46.51 -28.95 22.53
C ASN A 402 46.77 -28.67 24.01
N PHE A 403 48.04 -28.67 24.42
CA PHE A 403 48.42 -28.22 25.76
C PHE A 403 48.44 -26.70 25.82
N VAL A 404 48.03 -26.16 26.97
CA VAL A 404 47.83 -24.73 27.21
C VAL A 404 48.60 -24.27 28.44
N ASN A 405 49.06 -23.02 28.41
CA ASN A 405 49.83 -22.38 29.48
C ASN A 405 49.24 -21.01 29.82
N GLY A 406 48.04 -20.99 30.40
CA GLY A 406 47.37 -19.79 30.85
C GLY A 406 47.29 -19.71 32.39
N SER A 407 46.95 -18.52 32.89
CA SER A 407 46.76 -18.31 34.34
C SER A 407 45.52 -19.04 34.87
N THR A 408 44.42 -19.03 34.09
CA THR A 408 43.14 -19.66 34.44
C THR A 408 43.06 -21.10 33.95
N TYR A 409 43.46 -21.33 32.69
CA TYR A 409 43.46 -22.64 32.06
C TYR A 409 44.89 -23.09 31.80
N LYS A 410 45.30 -24.17 32.48
CA LYS A 410 46.65 -24.74 32.37
C LYS A 410 46.58 -26.24 32.24
N SER A 411 47.47 -26.79 31.41
CA SER A 411 47.62 -28.22 31.29
C SER A 411 48.35 -28.80 32.50
N GLU A 412 47.74 -29.80 33.13
CA GLU A 412 48.34 -30.60 34.19
C GLU A 412 48.35 -32.08 33.79
N VAL A 413 49.46 -32.77 34.07
CA VAL A 413 49.53 -34.23 33.98
C VAL A 413 48.89 -34.81 35.23
N ARG A 414 48.01 -35.80 35.08
CA ARG A 414 47.32 -36.47 36.19
C ARG A 414 47.67 -37.95 36.22
N TRP A 415 48.03 -38.44 37.40
CA TRP A 415 48.34 -39.85 37.71
C TRP A 415 47.15 -40.47 38.44
N ASN A 416 46.44 -41.40 37.80
CA ASN A 416 45.21 -42.00 38.34
C ASN A 416 44.19 -40.93 38.80
N GLY A 417 44.07 -39.83 38.03
CA GLY A 417 43.19 -38.71 38.35
C GLY A 417 43.75 -37.65 39.31
N ASN A 418 44.90 -37.88 39.94
CA ASN A 418 45.54 -36.90 40.84
C ASN A 418 46.55 -36.03 40.07
N ALA A 419 46.49 -34.71 40.24
CA ALA A 419 47.41 -33.79 39.56
C ALA A 419 48.86 -33.98 40.04
N LEU A 420 49.79 -33.97 39.08
CA LEU A 420 51.23 -33.94 39.33
C LEU A 420 51.76 -32.51 39.17
N ALA A 421 52.88 -32.22 39.84
CA ALA A 421 53.65 -31.01 39.57
C ALA A 421 54.12 -31.03 38.11
N THR A 422 53.46 -30.21 37.29
CA THR A 422 53.60 -30.20 35.82
C THR A 422 54.31 -28.93 35.36
N THR A 423 55.29 -29.08 34.48
CA THR A 423 55.95 -27.99 33.77
C THR A 423 55.55 -28.02 32.31
N PHE A 424 54.97 -26.91 31.84
CA PHE A 424 54.66 -26.72 30.43
C PHE A 424 55.95 -26.47 29.64
N VAL A 425 56.18 -27.25 28.58
CA VAL A 425 57.32 -27.06 27.67
C VAL A 425 56.86 -26.34 26.40
N ASN A 426 55.88 -26.91 25.71
CA ASN A 426 55.22 -26.32 24.54
C ASN A 426 53.84 -26.96 24.34
N THR A 427 53.11 -26.54 23.30
CA THR A 427 51.73 -27.00 23.03
C THR A 427 51.59 -28.50 22.74
N GLY A 428 52.70 -29.21 22.51
CA GLY A 428 52.75 -30.65 22.32
C GLY A 428 53.60 -31.41 23.34
N GLN A 429 54.13 -30.75 24.39
CA GLN A 429 54.94 -31.42 25.40
C GLN A 429 54.79 -30.82 26.80
N LEU A 430 54.62 -31.72 27.78
CA LEU A 430 54.68 -31.43 29.22
C LEU A 430 55.75 -32.31 29.88
N THR A 431 56.24 -31.86 31.03
CA THR A 431 57.00 -32.72 31.95
C THR A 431 56.33 -32.72 33.32
N ALA A 432 56.37 -33.83 34.04
CA ALA A 432 55.81 -33.94 35.37
C ALA A 432 56.70 -34.79 36.28
N GLN A 433 56.82 -34.38 37.55
CA GLN A 433 57.57 -35.17 38.54
C GLN A 433 56.69 -36.31 39.08
N VAL A 434 57.13 -37.55 38.89
CA VAL A 434 56.52 -38.73 39.50
C VAL A 434 57.34 -39.10 40.73
N ALA A 435 56.76 -38.87 41.91
CA ALA A 435 57.40 -39.18 43.18
C ALA A 435 57.47 -40.71 43.42
N ALA A 436 58.50 -41.16 44.15
CA ALA A 436 58.76 -42.58 44.38
C ALA A 436 57.57 -43.33 45.04
N ASN A 437 56.76 -42.65 45.85
CA ASN A 437 55.56 -43.23 46.47
C ASN A 437 54.46 -43.59 45.45
N LEU A 438 54.41 -42.93 44.30
CA LEU A 438 53.43 -43.23 43.23
C LEU A 438 53.75 -44.52 42.48
N ILE A 439 54.97 -45.02 42.61
CA ILE A 439 55.46 -46.28 42.02
C ILE A 439 55.86 -47.30 43.10
N ALA A 440 55.31 -47.22 44.31
CA ALA A 440 55.68 -48.14 45.39
C ALA A 440 55.28 -49.61 45.13
N SER A 441 54.19 -49.83 44.37
CA SER A 441 53.64 -51.15 44.06
C SER A 441 53.53 -51.35 42.55
N ALA A 442 53.75 -52.59 42.09
CA ALA A 442 53.56 -52.96 40.69
C ALA A 442 52.10 -52.81 40.27
N GLY A 443 51.87 -52.39 39.03
CA GLY A 443 50.52 -52.12 38.50
C GLY A 443 50.54 -51.28 37.23
N THR A 444 49.36 -50.78 36.84
CA THR A 444 49.21 -49.83 35.73
C THR A 444 48.65 -48.52 36.27
N ALA A 445 49.26 -47.41 35.88
CA ALA A 445 48.75 -46.08 36.15
C ALA A 445 48.12 -45.48 34.88
N ALA A 446 46.93 -44.92 35.01
CA ALA A 446 46.29 -44.16 33.95
C ALA A 446 46.82 -42.71 33.98
N ILE A 447 47.48 -42.30 32.90
CA ILE A 447 47.98 -40.94 32.71
C ILE A 447 47.00 -40.17 31.84
N THR A 448 46.51 -39.04 32.33
CA THR A 448 45.72 -38.09 31.55
C THR A 448 46.36 -36.71 31.59
N VAL A 449 46.06 -35.88 30.61
CA VAL A 449 46.34 -34.43 30.66
C VAL A 449 45.01 -33.70 30.78
N ALA A 450 44.90 -32.79 31.74
CA ALA A 450 43.75 -31.93 31.89
C ALA A 450 44.12 -30.48 31.56
N ASN A 451 43.42 -29.85 30.63
CA ASN A 451 43.39 -28.39 30.54
C ASN A 451 42.34 -27.93 31.54
N THR A 452 42.78 -27.68 32.77
CA THR A 452 41.88 -27.44 33.89
C THR A 452 41.04 -26.17 33.68
N PRO A 453 39.76 -26.18 34.09
CA PRO A 453 39.02 -27.26 34.76
C PRO A 453 38.17 -28.16 33.85
N THR A 454 38.12 -27.90 32.54
CA THR A 454 37.00 -28.33 31.68
C THR A 454 37.33 -29.41 30.64
N ALA A 455 38.60 -29.68 30.33
CA ALA A 455 38.97 -30.66 29.30
C ALA A 455 40.01 -31.67 29.80
N ILE A 456 39.75 -32.97 29.58
CA ILE A 456 40.65 -34.07 29.99
C ILE A 456 40.89 -34.98 28.78
N SER A 457 42.13 -35.37 28.55
CA SER A 457 42.51 -36.31 27.50
C SER A 457 41.98 -37.71 27.79
N THR A 458 41.91 -38.57 26.77
CA THR A 458 41.81 -40.01 26.99
C THR A 458 43.04 -40.52 27.77
N PRO A 459 42.88 -41.52 28.66
CA PRO A 459 43.98 -42.05 29.45
C PRO A 459 44.99 -42.82 28.59
N THR A 460 46.28 -42.66 28.89
CA THR A 460 47.38 -43.47 28.37
C THR A 460 47.99 -44.26 29.51
N ASN A 461 48.22 -45.56 29.33
CA ASN A 461 48.72 -46.43 30.39
C ASN A 461 50.24 -46.26 30.59
N PHE A 462 50.66 -46.18 31.84
CA PHE A 462 52.05 -46.27 32.27
C PHE A 462 52.23 -47.54 33.12
N THR A 463 53.26 -48.34 32.85
CA THR A 463 53.46 -49.63 33.51
C THR A 463 54.44 -49.53 34.67
N VAL A 464 54.02 -49.92 35.88
CA VAL A 464 54.92 -50.13 37.02
C VAL A 464 55.21 -51.63 37.13
N SER A 465 56.41 -52.03 36.73
CA SER A 465 56.82 -53.45 36.72
C SER A 465 57.27 -53.91 38.12
N PRO A 466 57.10 -55.19 38.48
CA PRO A 466 57.70 -55.75 39.70
C PRO A 466 59.22 -55.51 39.73
N PRO A 467 59.83 -55.35 40.92
CA PRO A 467 61.27 -55.17 41.01
C PRO A 467 62.00 -56.38 40.37
N PRO A 468 63.20 -56.19 39.80
CA PRO A 468 63.98 -57.29 39.25
C PRO A 468 64.15 -58.41 40.29
N ALA A 469 63.82 -59.65 39.90
CA ALA A 469 64.02 -60.79 40.79
C ALA A 469 65.52 -60.97 41.08
N ILE A 470 65.94 -60.82 42.33
CA ILE A 470 67.30 -61.15 42.74
C ILE A 470 67.40 -62.68 42.77
N SER A 471 67.98 -63.27 41.72
CA SER A 471 68.35 -64.68 41.73
C SER A 471 69.59 -64.86 42.62
N ASN A 472 69.41 -65.32 43.86
CA ASN A 472 70.51 -65.80 44.68
C ASN A 472 71.10 -67.08 44.06
N ARG A 473 71.95 -66.95 43.04
CA ARG A 473 72.89 -68.04 42.72
C ARG A 473 73.82 -68.19 43.92
N LYS A 474 73.61 -69.25 44.72
CA LYS A 474 74.56 -69.76 45.70
C LYS A 474 75.96 -69.79 45.09
N ILE A 475 76.87 -68.94 45.57
CA ILE A 475 78.31 -69.15 45.39
C ILE A 475 78.68 -70.27 46.36
N SER A 476 78.73 -71.51 45.88
CA SER A 476 79.34 -72.61 46.63
C SER A 476 80.85 -72.53 46.38
N ARG A 477 81.60 -72.06 47.38
CA ARG A 477 83.07 -72.10 47.39
C ARG A 477 83.47 -73.58 47.50
N GLN A 478 83.90 -74.18 46.41
CA GLN A 478 84.44 -75.53 46.42
C GLN A 478 85.82 -75.51 47.08
N ILE A 479 85.94 -76.16 48.23
CA ILE A 479 87.18 -76.37 48.95
C ILE A 479 87.88 -77.54 48.22
N ASN A 480 88.98 -77.28 47.52
CA ASN A 480 89.86 -78.36 47.05
C ASN A 480 91.11 -78.40 47.93
N SER A 481 91.09 -79.32 48.90
CA SER A 481 92.28 -79.86 49.55
C SER A 481 92.94 -80.86 48.60
N SER A 482 94.17 -80.61 48.18
CA SER A 482 95.06 -81.65 47.65
C SER A 482 96.51 -81.25 47.96
N THR A 483 97.15 -82.07 48.80
CA THR A 483 98.53 -82.02 49.26
C THR A 483 99.49 -82.77 48.33
N CYS A 484 100.80 -82.55 48.59
CA CYS A 484 102.02 -83.32 48.26
C CYS A 484 102.90 -82.82 47.09
N PRO A 485 104.25 -83.01 47.19
CA PRO A 485 105.00 -83.75 48.22
C PRO A 485 105.58 -82.90 49.36
#